data_AF-A0A537T5L0-F1
#
_entry.id   AF-A0A537T5L0-F1
#
_cell.length_a   1.000
_cell.length_b   1.000
_cell.length_c   1.000
_cell.angle_alpha   90.00
_cell.angle_beta   90.00
_cell.angle_gamma   90.00
#
_symmetry.space_group_name_H-M   'P 1'
#
loop_
_entity.id
_entity.type
_entity.pdbx_description
1 polymer ?
#
loop_
_entity_poly.entity_id
_entity_poly.type
_entity_poly.pdbx_seq_one_letter_code
_entity_poly.pdbx_strand_id
1 'polypeptide(L)' 'MKLTHKFAELMPESRPQDPHLNGAGLRFETMEHGGEYPDAMPQAIKLTDAEGRSCIYVPITQDGKVVDSQRFAFDLEDD' A
#
# COMPACT_ATOMS: atom_id res chain seq x y z
N MET A 1 23.79 -6.40 -16.16
CA MET A 1 22.53 -5.68 -16.41
C MET A 1 21.82 -5.55 -15.07
N LYS A 2 21.45 -4.35 -14.60
CA LYS A 2 20.82 -4.15 -13.29
C LYS A 2 19.32 -3.93 -13.51
N LEU A 3 18.47 -4.78 -12.92
CA LEU A 3 17.04 -4.54 -12.90
C LEU A 3 16.78 -3.40 -11.91
N THR A 4 16.27 -2.28 -12.41
CA THR A 4 15.90 -1.12 -11.59
C THR A 4 14.45 -0.83 -11.82
N HIS A 5 13.67 -0.77 -10.73
CA HIS A 5 12.28 -0.36 -10.80
C HIS A 5 12.23 1.13 -11.14
N LYS A 6 11.48 1.48 -12.19
CA LYS A 6 11.23 2.86 -12.59
C LYS A 6 9.79 3.20 -12.25
N PHE A 7 9.61 4.30 -11.56
CA PHE A 7 8.30 4.81 -11.18
C PHE A 7 8.08 6.17 -11.82
N ALA A 8 6.86 6.41 -12.27
CA ALA A 8 6.37 7.73 -12.64
C ALA A 8 5.43 8.21 -11.53
N GLU A 9 5.35 9.53 -11.34
CA GLU A 9 4.37 10.12 -10.43
C GLU A 9 2.95 9.77 -10.89
N LEU A 10 2.08 9.39 -9.94
CA LEU A 10 0.67 9.10 -10.22
C LEU A 10 -0.15 10.40 -10.17
N MET A 11 -0.49 10.90 -11.35
CA MET A 11 -1.30 12.10 -11.53
C MET A 11 -2.67 11.98 -10.84
N PRO A 12 -3.22 13.05 -10.23
CA PRO A 12 -4.49 13.01 -9.49
C PRO A 12 -5.66 12.32 -10.22
N GLU A 13 -5.81 12.58 -11.50
CA GLU A 13 -6.85 12.03 -12.39
C GLU A 13 -6.74 10.51 -12.60
N SER A 14 -5.53 9.95 -12.47
CA SER A 14 -5.25 8.52 -12.59
C SER A 14 -5.37 7.77 -11.26
N ARG A 15 -5.67 8.48 -10.16
CA ARG A 15 -5.86 7.86 -8.85
C ARG A 15 -7.25 7.22 -8.77
N PRO A 16 -7.36 5.97 -8.30
CA PRO A 16 -8.65 5.31 -8.12
C PRO A 16 -9.62 6.16 -7.29
N GLN A 17 -10.89 6.20 -7.68
CA GLN A 17 -11.95 6.92 -6.99
C GLN A 17 -13.04 5.97 -6.49
N ASP A 18 -13.61 6.31 -5.34
CA ASP A 18 -14.83 5.69 -4.80
C ASP A 18 -15.82 6.79 -4.42
N PRO A 19 -16.63 7.29 -5.38
CA PRO A 19 -17.54 8.41 -5.12
C PRO A 19 -18.57 8.15 -4.01
N HIS A 20 -18.89 6.88 -3.76
CA HIS A 20 -19.89 6.50 -2.76
C HIS A 20 -19.26 6.16 -1.39
N LEU A 21 -17.93 6.11 -1.31
CA LEU A 21 -17.17 5.78 -0.09
C LEU A 21 -17.62 4.47 0.57
N ASN A 22 -18.10 3.52 -0.23
CA ASN A 22 -18.65 2.25 0.24
C ASN A 22 -17.96 1.03 -0.40
N GLY A 23 -16.97 1.25 -1.27
CA GLY A 23 -16.19 0.23 -1.92
C GLY A 23 -16.91 -0.59 -2.99
N ALA A 24 -18.18 -0.33 -3.29
CA ALA A 24 -18.97 -1.20 -4.17
C ALA A 24 -18.41 -1.31 -5.60
N GLY A 25 -17.74 -0.26 -6.09
CA GLY A 25 -17.07 -0.24 -7.40
C GLY A 25 -15.60 -0.66 -7.37
N LEU A 26 -15.05 -1.00 -6.21
CA LEU A 26 -13.64 -1.30 -6.04
C LEU A 26 -13.37 -2.80 -6.16
N ARG A 27 -12.27 -3.14 -6.81
CA ARG A 27 -11.72 -4.50 -6.86
C ARG A 27 -10.35 -4.52 -6.19
N PHE A 28 -10.13 -5.54 -5.37
CA PHE A 28 -8.88 -5.76 -4.64
C PHE A 28 -8.25 -7.07 -5.11
N GLU A 29 -6.96 -7.02 -5.40
CA GLU A 29 -6.16 -8.19 -5.76
C GLU A 29 -4.94 -8.25 -4.83
N THR A 30 -4.80 -9.33 -4.08
CA THR A 30 -3.59 -9.59 -3.29
C THR A 30 -2.46 -10.00 -4.23
N MET A 31 -1.28 -9.44 -4.02
CA MET A 31 -0.14 -9.64 -4.91
C MET A 31 0.94 -10.47 -4.21
N GLU A 32 2.08 -9.87 -3.87
CA GLU A 32 3.14 -10.55 -3.12
C GLU A 32 2.62 -11.02 -1.75
N HIS A 33 3.09 -12.16 -1.26
CA HIS A 33 2.72 -12.73 0.04
C HIS A 33 3.98 -13.13 0.83
N GLY A 34 3.88 -13.16 2.16
CA GLY A 34 4.97 -13.54 3.05
C GLY A 34 5.91 -12.37 3.33
N GLY A 35 7.21 -12.63 3.45
CA GLY A 35 8.23 -11.61 3.70
C GLY A 35 9.35 -12.16 4.57
N GLU A 36 9.55 -11.55 5.74
CA GLU A 36 10.44 -12.09 6.79
C GLU A 36 10.00 -13.51 7.24
N TYR A 37 8.70 -13.81 7.13
CA TYR A 37 8.10 -15.07 7.53
C TYR A 37 7.37 -15.75 6.35
N PRO A 38 7.31 -17.10 6.34
CA PRO A 38 6.56 -17.87 5.35
C PRO A 38 5.06 -17.90 5.72
N ASP A 39 4.42 -16.73 5.73
CA ASP A 39 2.98 -16.59 5.98
C ASP A 39 2.20 -16.22 4.70
N ALA A 40 0.88 -16.11 4.84
CA ALA A 40 -0.01 -15.72 3.75
C ALA A 40 -0.34 -14.22 3.75
N MET A 41 0.37 -13.40 4.54
CA MET A 41 0.11 -11.96 4.62
C MET A 41 0.45 -11.29 3.28
N PRO A 42 -0.50 -10.56 2.64
CA PRO A 42 -0.19 -9.80 1.44
C PRO A 42 0.80 -8.66 1.73
N GLN A 43 1.86 -8.57 0.93
CA GLN A 43 2.83 -7.47 0.93
C GLN A 43 2.50 -6.38 -0.10
N ALA A 44 1.52 -6.64 -0.95
CA ALA A 44 0.96 -5.64 -1.84
C ALA A 44 -0.51 -5.97 -2.15
N ILE A 45 -1.33 -4.93 -2.25
CA ILE A 45 -2.73 -5.01 -2.67
C ILE A 45 -2.93 -4.03 -3.80
N LYS A 46 -3.34 -4.53 -4.97
CA LYS A 46 -3.78 -3.68 -6.08
C LYS A 46 -5.24 -3.35 -5.90
N LEU A 47 -5.54 -2.06 -5.84
CA LEU A 47 -6.89 -1.51 -5.86
C LEU A 47 -7.19 -1.01 -7.27
N THR A 48 -8.33 -1.40 -7.82
CA THR A 48 -8.83 -0.90 -9.11
C THR A 48 -10.24 -0.38 -8.94
N ASP A 49 -10.53 0.82 -9.43
CA ASP A 49 -11.88 1.38 -9.39
C ASP A 49 -12.77 0.96 -10.57
N ALA A 50 -14.00 1.47 -10.59
CA ALA A 50 -15.00 1.17 -11.62
C ALA A 50 -14.60 1.64 -13.03
N GLU A 51 -13.75 2.68 -13.12
CA GLU A 51 -13.24 3.24 -14.38
C GLU A 51 -11.94 2.56 -14.83
N GLY A 52 -11.39 1.64 -14.02
CA GLY A 52 -10.18 0.90 -14.32
C GLY A 52 -8.88 1.59 -13.89
N ARG A 53 -8.96 2.71 -13.17
CA ARG A 53 -7.78 3.32 -12.56
C ARG A 53 -7.29 2.43 -11.43
N SER A 54 -5.98 2.33 -11.26
CA SER A 54 -5.40 1.45 -10.25
C SER A 54 -4.21 2.05 -9.53
N CYS A 55 -4.04 1.66 -8.27
CA CYS A 55 -2.82 1.88 -7.50
C CYS A 55 -2.50 0.63 -6.67
N ILE A 56 -1.26 0.57 -6.17
CA ILE A 56 -0.79 -0.51 -5.29
C ILE A 56 -0.60 0.09 -3.89
N TYR A 57 -1.23 -0.52 -2.90
CA TYR A 57 -0.99 -0.27 -1.49
C TYR A 57 -0.02 -1.31 -0.96
N VAL A 58 0.96 -0.86 -0.18
CA VAL A 58 1.94 -1.73 0.49
C VAL A 58 1.86 -1.49 2.00
N PRO A 59 2.16 -2.51 2.84
CA PRO A 59 2.31 -2.32 4.27
C PRO A 59 3.38 -1.26 4.58
N ILE A 60 3.21 -0.58 5.73
CA ILE A 60 4.23 0.33 6.23
C ILE A 60 5.44 -0.50 6.64
N THR A 61 6.62 -0.08 6.18
CA THR A 61 7.88 -0.75 6.53
C THR A 61 8.86 0.22 7.17
N GLN A 62 9.58 -0.25 8.18
CA GLN A 62 10.73 0.43 8.80
C GLN A 62 11.88 -0.57 8.86
N ASP A 63 13.06 -0.17 8.38
CA ASP A 63 14.25 -1.03 8.29
C ASP A 63 13.99 -2.40 7.65
N GLY A 64 13.12 -2.43 6.63
CA GLY A 64 12.76 -3.63 5.89
C GLY A 64 11.75 -4.56 6.58
N LYS A 65 11.22 -4.18 7.75
CA LYS A 65 10.22 -4.94 8.49
C LYS A 65 8.85 -4.30 8.39
N VAL A 66 7.81 -5.12 8.24
CA VAL A 66 6.42 -4.65 8.33
C VAL A 66 6.12 -4.27 9.77
N VAL A 67 5.60 -3.06 9.97
CA VAL A 67 5.31 -2.50 11.30
C VAL A 67 3.85 -2.14 11.45
N ASP A 68 3.37 -2.19 12.68
CA ASP A 68 2.07 -1.63 13.05
C ASP A 68 2.22 -0.15 13.44
N SER A 69 1.32 0.70 12.94
CA SER A 69 1.35 2.12 13.25
C SER A 69 0.65 2.38 14.58
N GLN A 70 1.42 2.74 15.61
CA GLN A 70 0.89 3.11 16.93
C GLN A 70 0.27 4.52 16.98
N ARG A 71 0.01 5.15 15.82
CA ARG A 71 -0.43 6.55 15.67
C ARG A 71 0.60 7.51 16.28
N PHE A 72 0.13 8.57 16.95
CA PHE A 72 0.97 9.58 17.58
C PHE A 72 1.27 9.17 19.02
N ALA A 73 2.55 9.07 19.35
CA ALA A 73 3.04 9.07 20.72
C ALA A 73 3.68 10.43 21.01
N PHE A 74 3.50 10.93 22.23
CA PHE A 74 4.37 12.00 22.74
C PHE A 74 5.60 11.31 23.30
N ASP A 75 6.75 11.55 22.69
CA ASP A 75 8.02 11.21 23.32
C ASP A 75 8.21 12.20 24.47
N LEU A 76 8.41 11.69 25.69
CA LEU A 76 8.98 12.51 26.74
C LEU A 76 10.42 12.76 26.28
N GLU A 77 10.77 14.01 25.99
CA GLU A 77 12.17 14.37 25.73
C GLU A 77 13.00 13.85 26.92
N ASP A 78 14.00 13.01 26.62
CA ASP A 78 15.00 12.62 27.62
C ASP A 78 15.76 13.92 28.00
N ASP A 79 15.59 14.37 29.25
CA ASP A 79 16.30 15.51 29.88
C ASP A 79 17.84 15.33 29.82
#